data_AF-A0A7S0S7U4-F1
#
_entry.id   AF-A0A7S0S7U4-F1
#
_cell.length_a   1.000
_cell.length_b   1.000
_cell.length_c   1.000
_cell.angle_alpha   90.00
_cell.angle_beta   90.00
_cell.angle_gamma   90.00
#
_symmetry.space_group_name_H-M   'P 1'
#
loop_
_entity.id
_entity.type
_entity.pdbx_description
1 polymer ?
#
loop_
_entity_poly.entity_id
_entity_poly.type
_entity_poly.pdbx_seq_one_letter_code
_entity_poly.pdbx_strand_id
1 'polypeptide(L)'
;LEEMQMAKVAHAQSPSETGEHASSDSDSEQACSDSGSEQAVSDRDTQEQALRAELKALLVEKPILERSLSDKDTQEQALRAGLDALVVDNASQSQEQSLRDRDAQEQALRVELDSLRSGLEASSAQIVQLNSQSQHMSEVEAKLNAEIASLRTELEMERKTTGDINTREQALRVELEEMQMAKVAHAQSPSETGEHASSDSDSEQACSDSGSEQAVSDRDTQEQALRAELKALLVEKPILERSLSDKDTQEQALRAGLDALVVDNASQSQEQSLRDRDAQEQALRVELDSLRSGLEASSAQIVQLNSQSQHMSEVEAKLNAEIA
;
A
#
# COMPACT_ATOMS: atom_id res chain seq x y z
N LEU A 1 -43.49 29.58 -5.78
CA LEU A 1 -43.27 30.20 -7.10
C LEU A 1 -43.65 29.08 -8.07
N GLU A 2 -44.80 29.25 -8.73
CA GLU A 2 -45.78 28.22 -9.21
C GLU A 2 -46.74 27.77 -8.08
N GLU A 3 -47.80 28.54 -7.79
CA GLU A 3 -49.13 28.59 -8.46
C GLU A 3 -49.95 27.31 -8.21
N MET A 4 -51.02 27.34 -7.41
CA MET A 4 -52.28 28.07 -7.66
C MET A 4 -52.96 27.64 -8.96
N GLN A 5 -53.48 26.40 -9.00
CA GLN A 5 -54.44 25.85 -9.97
C GLN A 5 -55.00 24.57 -9.32
N MET A 6 -56.28 24.22 -9.19
CA MET A 6 -57.60 24.76 -9.52
C MET A 6 -58.55 24.12 -8.49
N ALA A 7 -59.40 24.84 -7.76
CA ALA A 7 -60.66 25.41 -8.20
C ALA A 7 -61.60 24.42 -8.93
N LYS A 8 -62.77 24.24 -8.29
CA LYS A 8 -64.11 24.23 -8.87
C LYS A 8 -64.64 22.96 -9.57
N VAL A 9 -65.72 22.46 -8.95
CA VAL A 9 -67.08 22.38 -9.51
C VAL A 9 -67.26 21.46 -10.72
N ALA A 10 -67.98 20.35 -10.51
CA ALA A 10 -69.31 20.11 -11.09
C ALA A 10 -69.68 18.62 -10.88
N HIS A 11 -70.76 18.30 -10.16
CA HIS A 11 -72.14 18.28 -10.64
C HIS A 11 -72.51 16.98 -11.39
N ALA A 12 -73.38 16.19 -10.75
CA ALA A 12 -74.35 15.22 -11.26
C ALA A 12 -74.38 14.03 -10.28
N GLN A 13 -75.49 13.55 -9.73
CA GLN A 13 -76.91 13.77 -9.98
C GLN A 13 -77.67 13.25 -8.75
N SER A 14 -78.65 14.01 -8.29
CA SER A 14 -79.76 13.50 -7.47
C SER A 14 -80.57 12.46 -8.28
N PRO A 15 -81.51 11.75 -7.65
CA PRO A 15 -82.86 12.29 -7.77
C PRO A 15 -83.60 12.35 -6.43
N SER A 16 -84.12 13.54 -6.17
CA SER A 16 -85.40 13.77 -5.53
C SER A 16 -86.52 13.28 -6.45
N GLU A 17 -87.42 12.44 -5.95
CA GLU A 17 -88.78 12.29 -6.50
C GLU A 17 -89.79 12.93 -5.54
N THR A 18 -90.04 14.21 -5.79
CA THR A 18 -91.33 14.84 -5.52
C THR A 18 -92.15 14.72 -6.81
N GLY A 19 -93.26 13.98 -6.77
CA GLY A 19 -94.22 13.89 -7.86
C GLY A 19 -95.61 14.30 -7.37
N GLU A 20 -95.88 15.59 -7.41
CA GLU A 20 -97.24 16.15 -7.41
C GLU A 20 -97.83 16.00 -8.83
N HIS A 21 -99.04 15.46 -8.96
CA HIS A 21 -100.03 15.80 -10.01
C HIS A 21 -101.40 15.35 -9.49
N ALA A 22 -102.25 16.26 -9.01
CA ALA A 22 -103.20 17.05 -9.79
C ALA A 22 -104.44 16.24 -10.23
N SER A 23 -105.49 16.40 -9.42
CA SER A 23 -106.89 16.65 -9.80
C SER A 23 -107.40 16.13 -11.15
N SER A 24 -108.43 15.27 -11.08
CA SER A 24 -109.67 15.55 -11.82
C SER A 24 -110.86 14.90 -11.12
N ASP A 25 -111.80 15.78 -10.81
CA ASP A 25 -113.19 15.50 -10.52
C ASP A 25 -113.80 14.56 -11.56
N SER A 26 -114.62 13.62 -11.12
CA SER A 26 -115.86 13.26 -11.83
C SER A 26 -116.78 12.52 -10.89
N ASP A 27 -117.86 13.22 -10.57
CA ASP A 27 -119.10 12.73 -10.00
C ASP A 27 -119.53 11.40 -10.62
N SER A 28 -119.90 10.45 -9.77
CA SER A 28 -120.83 9.38 -10.12
C SER A 28 -121.59 9.01 -8.85
N GLU A 29 -122.75 9.64 -8.73
CA GLU A 29 -123.86 9.16 -7.92
C GLU A 29 -124.08 7.68 -8.21
N GLN A 30 -124.03 6.80 -7.20
CA GLN A 30 -124.99 5.69 -7.13
C GLN A 30 -124.95 4.93 -5.81
N ALA A 31 -126.16 4.85 -5.26
CA ALA A 31 -126.74 3.70 -4.60
C ALA A 31 -126.17 3.31 -3.23
N CYS A 32 -126.97 3.67 -2.22
CA CYS A 32 -127.22 2.89 -1.01
C CYS A 32 -127.00 1.38 -1.23
N SER A 33 -126.03 0.80 -0.52
CA SER A 33 -126.03 -0.63 -0.21
C SER A 33 -125.37 -0.82 1.16
N ASP A 34 -126.25 -0.94 2.14
CA ASP A 34 -126.02 -1.23 3.55
C ASP A 34 -125.56 -2.70 3.70
N SER A 35 -124.37 -3.01 3.15
CA SER A 35 -123.77 -4.36 3.15
C SER A 35 -122.25 -4.35 3.36
N GLY A 36 -121.70 -3.23 3.87
CA GLY A 36 -120.27 -2.97 4.00
C GLY A 36 -119.57 -3.58 5.22
N SER A 37 -120.22 -4.46 5.99
CA SER A 37 -119.63 -5.09 7.17
C SER A 37 -118.99 -6.46 6.91
N GLU A 38 -119.38 -7.19 5.85
CA GLU A 38 -118.87 -8.56 5.63
C GLU A 38 -117.66 -8.62 4.66
N GLN A 39 -117.60 -7.73 3.66
CA GLN A 39 -116.46 -7.65 2.73
C GLN A 39 -115.18 -7.13 3.41
N ALA A 40 -115.31 -6.08 4.25
CA ALA A 40 -114.21 -5.52 5.02
C ALA A 40 -113.68 -6.48 6.12
N VAL A 41 -114.50 -7.42 6.58
CA VAL A 41 -114.09 -8.47 7.52
C VAL A 41 -113.32 -9.57 6.81
N SER A 42 -113.71 -9.97 5.59
CA SER A 42 -112.96 -10.93 4.78
C SER A 42 -111.57 -10.41 4.35
N ASP A 43 -111.47 -9.12 4.00
CA ASP A 43 -110.19 -8.48 3.67
C ASP A 43 -109.29 -8.34 4.92
N ARG A 44 -109.90 -8.10 6.08
CA ARG A 44 -109.18 -8.07 7.37
C ARG A 44 -108.67 -9.46 7.76
N ASP A 45 -109.46 -10.51 7.57
CA ASP A 45 -109.06 -11.89 7.90
C ASP A 45 -107.97 -12.40 6.96
N THR A 46 -108.02 -12.06 5.68
CA THR A 46 -106.95 -12.37 4.72
C THR A 46 -105.67 -11.58 5.02
N GLN A 47 -105.79 -10.30 5.38
CA GLN A 47 -104.66 -9.50 5.86
C GLN A 47 -104.07 -10.05 7.16
N GLU A 48 -104.89 -10.47 8.11
CA GLU A 48 -104.42 -11.07 9.37
C GLU A 48 -103.74 -12.42 9.13
N GLN A 49 -104.27 -13.25 8.22
CA GLN A 49 -103.62 -14.50 7.83
C GLN A 49 -102.30 -14.26 7.09
N ALA A 50 -102.22 -13.24 6.23
CA ALA A 50 -100.98 -12.85 5.55
C ALA A 50 -99.91 -12.38 6.56
N LEU A 51 -100.29 -11.51 7.50
CA LEU A 51 -99.40 -11.05 8.57
C LEU A 51 -98.94 -12.21 9.47
N ARG A 52 -99.83 -13.17 9.79
CA ARG A 52 -99.45 -14.38 10.55
C ARG A 52 -98.49 -15.28 9.78
N ALA A 53 -98.63 -15.39 8.46
CA ALA A 53 -97.73 -16.15 7.61
C ALA A 53 -96.35 -15.47 7.53
N GLU A 54 -96.31 -14.15 7.38
CA GLU A 54 -95.08 -13.35 7.39
C GLU A 54 -94.35 -13.44 8.74
N LEU A 55 -95.06 -13.35 9.86
CA LEU A 55 -94.48 -13.49 11.19
C LEU A 55 -93.90 -14.90 11.41
N LYS A 56 -94.55 -15.95 10.89
CA LYS A 56 -94.01 -17.32 10.89
C LYS A 56 -92.76 -17.45 10.02
N ALA A 57 -92.72 -16.81 8.85
CA ALA A 57 -91.55 -16.81 7.98
C ALA A 57 -90.35 -16.11 8.66
N LEU A 58 -90.58 -14.93 9.24
CA LEU A 58 -89.56 -14.19 9.99
C LEU A 58 -89.05 -14.94 11.23
N LEU A 59 -89.94 -15.67 11.94
CA LEU A 59 -89.55 -16.53 13.06
C LEU A 59 -88.65 -17.70 12.64
N VAL A 60 -88.74 -18.16 11.39
CA VAL A 60 -87.85 -19.19 10.82
C VAL A 60 -86.56 -18.57 10.29
N GLU A 61 -86.63 -17.41 9.66
CA GLU A 61 -85.48 -16.75 9.02
C GLU A 61 -84.50 -16.17 10.05
N LYS A 62 -84.99 -15.56 11.14
CA LYS A 62 -84.16 -14.98 12.21
C LYS A 62 -83.11 -15.96 12.77
N PRO A 63 -83.45 -17.18 13.24
CA PRO A 63 -82.45 -18.11 13.78
C PRO A 63 -81.46 -18.62 12.72
N ILE A 64 -81.84 -18.65 11.43
CA ILE A 64 -80.94 -19.01 10.34
C ILE A 64 -79.89 -17.90 10.14
N LEU A 65 -80.32 -16.64 10.14
CA LEU A 65 -79.41 -15.49 10.05
C LEU A 65 -78.50 -15.37 11.26
N GLU A 66 -79.01 -15.58 12.48
CA GLU A 66 -78.19 -15.61 13.70
C GLU A 66 -77.12 -16.70 13.65
N ARG A 67 -77.46 -17.88 13.13
CA ARG A 67 -76.48 -18.96 12.92
C ARG A 67 -75.45 -18.59 11.87
N SER A 68 -75.88 -18.01 10.74
CA SER A 68 -74.97 -17.57 9.68
C SER A 68 -74.02 -16.46 10.17
N LEU A 69 -74.49 -15.54 11.02
CA LEU A 69 -73.65 -14.53 11.65
C LEU A 69 -72.64 -15.19 12.60
N SER A 70 -73.07 -16.12 13.45
CA SER A 70 -72.17 -16.86 14.33
C SER A 70 -71.10 -17.63 13.56
N ASP A 71 -71.46 -18.27 12.44
CA ASP A 71 -70.50 -19.00 11.60
C ASP A 71 -69.48 -18.01 10.97
N LYS A 72 -69.94 -16.84 10.50
CA LYS A 72 -69.05 -15.79 10.00
C LYS A 72 -68.12 -15.25 11.09
N ASP A 73 -68.61 -15.04 12.31
CA ASP A 73 -67.78 -14.60 13.44
C ASP A 73 -66.69 -15.65 13.75
N THR A 74 -67.02 -16.95 13.72
CA THR A 74 -66.01 -18.00 13.89
C THR A 74 -65.00 -18.05 12.75
N GLN A 75 -65.45 -17.82 11.51
CA GLN A 75 -64.57 -17.74 10.35
C GLN A 75 -63.63 -16.53 10.45
N GLU A 76 -64.14 -15.37 10.86
CA GLU A 76 -63.33 -14.17 11.05
C GLU A 76 -62.28 -14.38 12.15
N GLN A 77 -62.67 -14.98 13.28
CA GLN A 77 -61.73 -15.32 14.35
C GLN A 77 -60.64 -16.28 13.88
N ALA A 78 -60.98 -17.30 13.08
CA ALA A 78 -60.01 -18.22 12.51
C ALA A 78 -59.05 -17.53 11.54
N LEU A 79 -59.55 -16.62 10.70
CA LEU A 79 -58.71 -15.83 9.79
C LEU A 79 -57.79 -14.87 10.55
N ARG A 80 -58.28 -14.21 11.60
CA ARG A 80 -57.47 -13.34 12.47
C ARG A 80 -56.34 -14.13 13.13
N ALA A 81 -56.64 -15.30 13.70
CA ALA A 81 -55.61 -16.18 14.27
C ALA A 81 -54.59 -16.67 13.22
N GLY A 82 -55.05 -16.97 12.00
CA GLY A 82 -54.17 -17.32 10.88
C GLY A 82 -53.25 -16.17 10.46
N LEU A 83 -53.76 -14.93 10.43
CA LEU A 83 -52.96 -13.74 10.15
C LEU A 83 -51.93 -13.48 11.24
N ASP A 84 -52.30 -13.58 12.52
CA ASP A 84 -51.38 -13.40 13.65
C ASP A 84 -50.24 -14.43 13.60
N ALA A 85 -50.53 -15.68 13.26
CA ALA A 85 -49.52 -16.72 13.08
C ALA A 85 -48.55 -16.39 11.93
N LEU A 86 -49.06 -15.96 10.78
CA LEU A 86 -48.23 -15.56 9.64
C LEU A 86 -47.36 -14.33 9.95
N VAL A 87 -47.85 -13.37 10.73
CA VAL A 87 -47.06 -12.22 11.17
C VAL A 87 -45.90 -12.66 12.06
N VAL A 88 -46.12 -13.58 13.00
CA VAL A 88 -45.07 -14.15 13.86
C VAL A 88 -44.04 -14.94 13.05
N ASP A 89 -44.50 -15.77 12.11
CA ASP A 89 -43.61 -16.57 11.25
C ASP A 89 -42.74 -15.66 10.37
N ASN A 90 -43.32 -14.63 9.76
CA ASN A 90 -42.58 -13.67 8.93
C ASN A 90 -41.56 -12.87 9.76
N ALA A 91 -41.93 -12.43 10.96
CA ALA A 91 -41.00 -11.75 11.87
C ALA A 91 -39.81 -12.65 12.25
N SER A 92 -40.09 -13.93 12.50
CA SER A 92 -39.07 -14.93 12.85
C SER A 92 -38.14 -15.23 11.67
N GLN A 93 -38.68 -15.40 10.45
CA GLN A 93 -37.90 -15.56 9.22
C GLN A 93 -37.03 -14.34 8.91
N SER A 94 -37.58 -13.13 9.06
CA SER A 94 -36.81 -11.89 8.90
C SER A 94 -35.67 -11.78 9.91
N GLN A 95 -35.89 -12.21 11.16
CA GLN A 95 -34.86 -12.22 12.18
C GLN A 95 -33.76 -13.25 11.88
N GLU A 96 -34.13 -14.47 11.49
CA GLU A 96 -33.16 -15.51 11.08
C GLU A 96 -32.31 -15.05 9.89
N GLN A 97 -32.93 -14.41 8.89
CA GLN A 97 -32.20 -13.90 7.74
C GLN A 97 -31.20 -12.81 8.16
N SER A 98 -31.62 -11.87 9.01
CA SER A 98 -30.73 -10.83 9.53
C SER A 98 -29.55 -11.40 10.31
N LEU A 99 -29.74 -12.47 11.10
CA LEU A 99 -28.66 -13.14 11.80
C LEU A 99 -27.69 -13.83 10.82
N ARG A 100 -28.20 -14.52 9.79
CA ARG A 100 -27.36 -15.14 8.76
C ARG A 100 -26.52 -14.12 8.00
N ASP A 101 -27.11 -12.98 7.63
CA ASP A 101 -26.40 -11.91 6.92
C ASP A 101 -25.29 -11.31 7.79
N ARG A 102 -25.56 -11.09 9.08
CA ARG A 102 -24.57 -10.60 10.05
C ARG A 102 -23.42 -11.61 10.25
N ASP A 103 -23.73 -12.89 10.39
CA ASP A 103 -22.70 -13.93 10.56
C ASP A 103 -21.83 -14.08 9.31
N ALA A 104 -22.41 -13.93 8.10
CA ALA A 104 -21.66 -13.89 6.85
C ALA A 104 -20.74 -12.66 6.78
N GLN A 105 -21.22 -11.48 7.19
CA GLN A 105 -20.41 -10.26 7.26
C GLN A 105 -19.25 -10.41 8.26
N GLU A 106 -19.50 -11.00 9.43
CA GLU A 106 -18.45 -11.25 10.43
C GLU A 106 -17.38 -12.20 9.89
N GLN A 107 -17.77 -13.26 9.18
CA GLN A 107 -16.82 -14.17 8.53
C GLN A 107 -15.98 -13.47 7.47
N ALA A 108 -16.59 -12.61 6.64
CA ALA A 108 -15.87 -11.82 5.65
C ALA A 108 -14.82 -10.90 6.30
N LEU A 109 -15.20 -10.18 7.37
CA LEU A 109 -14.28 -9.33 8.11
C LEU A 109 -13.14 -10.11 8.77
N ARG A 110 -13.40 -11.31 9.29
CA ARG A 110 -12.35 -12.18 9.85
C ARG A 110 -11.33 -12.58 8.78
N VAL A 111 -11.79 -12.97 7.59
CA VAL A 111 -10.90 -13.30 6.46
C VAL A 111 -10.06 -12.09 6.04
N GLU A 112 -10.66 -10.90 5.99
CA GLU A 112 -9.94 -9.66 5.68
C GLU A 112 -8.87 -9.34 6.74
N LEU A 113 -9.20 -9.47 8.02
CA LEU A 113 -8.25 -9.29 9.13
C LEU A 113 -7.09 -10.29 9.05
N ASP A 114 -7.36 -11.56 8.77
CA ASP A 114 -6.31 -12.58 8.62
C ASP A 114 -5.40 -12.27 7.41
N SER A 115 -5.97 -11.79 6.30
CA SER A 115 -5.22 -11.36 5.13
C SER A 115 -4.32 -10.15 5.44
N LEU A 116 -4.85 -9.14 6.13
CA LEU A 116 -4.08 -7.97 6.54
C LEU A 116 -2.95 -8.34 7.50
N ARG A 117 -3.22 -9.23 8.45
CA ARG A 117 -2.20 -9.73 9.39
C ARG A 117 -1.08 -10.47 8.65
N SER A 118 -1.43 -11.36 7.72
CA SER A 118 -0.45 -12.05 6.88
C SER A 118 0.38 -11.08 6.05
N GLY A 119 -0.25 -10.06 5.46
CA GLY A 119 0.45 -8.99 4.74
C GLY A 119 1.42 -8.19 5.63
N LEU A 120 1.02 -7.87 6.86
CA LEU A 120 1.87 -7.18 7.83
C LEU A 120 3.07 -8.03 8.27
N GLU A 121 2.85 -9.33 8.52
CA GLU A 121 3.92 -10.27 8.87
C GLU A 121 4.93 -10.41 7.72
N ALA A 122 4.47 -10.51 6.48
CA ALA A 122 5.33 -10.55 5.30
C ALA A 122 6.15 -9.25 5.12
N SER A 123 5.51 -8.09 5.26
CA SER A 123 6.19 -6.79 5.20
C SER A 123 7.24 -6.64 6.31
N SER A 124 6.91 -7.07 7.54
CA SER A 124 7.85 -7.06 8.66
C SER A 124 9.08 -7.94 8.40
N ALA A 125 8.88 -9.15 7.86
CA ALA A 125 9.99 -10.04 7.49
C ALA A 125 10.90 -9.42 6.41
N GLN A 126 10.31 -8.76 5.41
CA GLN A 126 11.05 -8.06 4.36
C GLN A 126 11.87 -6.89 4.92
N ILE A 127 11.32 -6.11 5.86
CA ILE A 127 12.04 -5.03 6.54
C ILE A 127 13.25 -5.56 7.31
N VAL A 128 13.09 -6.68 8.04
CA VAL A 128 14.19 -7.31 8.77
C VAL A 128 15.30 -7.76 7.81
N GLN A 129 14.94 -8.37 6.68
CA GLN A 129 15.89 -8.79 5.66
C GLN A 129 16.65 -7.60 5.05
N LEU A 130 15.95 -6.53 4.68
CA LEU A 130 16.56 -5.32 4.11
C LEU A 130 17.51 -4.64 5.11
N ASN A 131 17.13 -4.57 6.40
CA ASN A 131 17.99 -4.03 7.45
C ASN A 131 19.27 -4.86 7.61
N SER A 132 19.16 -6.19 7.56
CA SER A 132 20.33 -7.08 7.59
C SER A 132 21.25 -6.86 6.38
N GLN A 133 20.69 -6.71 5.18
CA GLN A 133 21.47 -6.43 3.97
C GLN A 133 22.18 -5.08 4.03
N SER A 134 21.48 -4.03 4.51
CA SER A 134 22.05 -2.70 4.70
C SER A 134 23.21 -2.70 5.71
N GLN A 135 23.07 -3.41 6.84
CA GLN A 135 24.15 -3.58 7.82
C GLN A 135 25.36 -4.27 7.21
N HIS A 136 25.15 -5.37 6.47
CA HIS A 136 26.24 -6.07 5.81
C HIS A 136 26.97 -5.18 4.78
N MET A 137 26.24 -4.43 3.97
CA MET A 137 26.82 -3.48 3.02
C MET A 137 27.65 -2.40 3.72
N SER A 138 27.15 -1.84 4.82
CA SER A 138 27.89 -0.86 5.61
C SER A 138 29.18 -1.44 6.20
N GLU A 139 29.17 -2.69 6.66
CA GLU A 139 30.37 -3.38 7.12
C GLU A 139 31.40 -3.60 6.00
N VAL A 140 30.95 -3.94 4.79
CA VAL A 140 31.83 -4.10 3.62
C VAL A 140 32.45 -2.75 3.23
N GLU A 141 31.66 -1.69 3.16
CA GLU A 141 32.15 -0.33 2.90
C GLU A 141 33.19 0.11 3.95
N ALA A 142 32.94 -0.16 5.23
CA ALA A 142 33.87 0.16 6.31
C ALA A 142 35.20 -0.60 6.17
N LYS A 143 35.15 -1.89 5.82
CA LYS A 143 36.35 -2.72 5.58
C LYS A 143 37.16 -2.22 4.39
N LEU A 144 36.51 -1.94 3.25
CA LEU A 144 37.18 -1.42 2.06
C LEU A 144 37.83 -0.05 2.33
N ASN A 145 37.13 0.85 3.03
CA ASN A 145 37.71 2.14 3.42
C ASN A 145 38.93 1.98 4.33
N ALA A 146 38.90 1.05 5.29
CA ALA A 146 40.04 0.75 6.15
C ALA A 146 41.23 0.19 5.35
N GLU A 147 40.99 -0.70 4.40
CA GLU A 147 42.03 -1.27 3.52
C GLU A 147 42.66 -0.19 2.63
N ILE A 148 41.85 0.68 2.02
CA ILE A 148 42.33 1.83 1.24
C ILE A 148 43.17 2.76 2.11
N ALA A 149 42.74 3.06 3.34
CA ALA A 149 43.50 3.89 4.26
C ALA A 149 44.86 3.27 4.61
N SER A 150 44.89 1.95 4.87
CA SER A 150 46.12 1.21 5.13
C SER A 150 47.07 1.27 3.93
N LEU A 151 46.59 0.96 2.72
CA LEU A 151 47.41 1.01 1.51
C LEU A 151 48.00 2.40 1.24
N ARG A 152 47.22 3.47 1.47
CA ARG A 152 47.73 4.84 1.36
C ARG A 152 48.89 5.11 2.32
N THR A 153 48.78 4.64 3.57
CA THR A 153 49.88 4.82 4.54
C THR A 153 51.12 4.04 4.14
N GLU A 154 50.95 2.84 3.59
CA GLU A 154 52.06 2.01 3.12
C GLU A 154 52.74 2.62 1.88
N LEU A 155 51.95 3.09 0.91
CA LEU A 155 52.44 3.82 -0.27
C LEU A 155 53.24 5.06 0.12
N GLU A 156 52.77 5.82 1.10
CA GLU A 156 53.49 7.01 1.59
C GLU A 156 54.85 6.62 2.21
N MET A 157 54.89 5.55 3.00
CA MET A 157 56.16 5.06 3.57
C MET A 157 57.11 4.56 2.50
N GLU A 158 56.66 3.76 1.53
CA GLU A 158 57.51 3.27 0.44
C GLU A 158 57.99 4.39 -0.49
N ARG A 159 57.17 5.41 -0.75
CA ARG A 159 57.59 6.61 -1.49
C ARG A 159 58.72 7.33 -0.77
N LYS A 160 58.60 7.48 0.55
CA LYS A 160 59.66 8.05 1.39
C LYS A 160 60.94 7.21 1.34
N THR A 161 60.85 5.90 1.54
CA THR A 161 62.01 4.99 1.45
C THR A 161 62.68 5.04 0.09
N THR A 162 61.91 5.08 -1.00
CA THR A 162 62.44 5.23 -2.36
C THR A 162 63.15 6.57 -2.55
N GLY A 163 62.60 7.66 -1.98
CA GLY A 163 63.24 8.98 -1.95
C GLY A 163 64.56 8.99 -1.18
N ASP A 164 64.62 8.32 -0.03
CA ASP A 164 65.83 8.17 0.79
C ASP A 164 66.91 7.37 0.05
N ILE A 165 66.53 6.26 -0.61
CA ILE A 165 67.42 5.45 -1.46
C ILE A 165 67.99 6.27 -2.61
N ASN A 166 67.15 7.04 -3.32
CA ASN A 166 67.60 7.91 -4.41
C ASN A 166 68.61 8.95 -3.92
N THR A 167 68.37 9.54 -2.74
CA THR A 167 69.27 10.52 -2.13
C THR A 167 70.61 9.87 -1.75
N ARG A 168 70.58 8.67 -1.15
CA ARG A 168 71.79 7.91 -0.79
C ARG A 168 72.57 7.47 -2.02
N GLU A 169 71.89 6.99 -3.05
CA GLU A 169 72.48 6.62 -4.34
C GLU A 169 73.22 7.82 -4.95
N GLN A 170 72.59 9.00 -4.97
CA GLN A 170 73.21 10.22 -5.50
C GLN A 170 74.42 10.65 -4.66
N ALA A 171 74.33 10.59 -3.33
CA ALA A 171 75.46 10.89 -2.45
C ALA A 171 76.65 9.93 -2.67
N LEU A 172 76.37 8.62 -2.79
CA LEU A 172 77.39 7.61 -3.09
C LEU A 172 78.06 7.85 -4.44
N ARG A 173 77.30 8.25 -5.46
CA ARG A 173 77.85 8.60 -6.79
C ARG A 173 78.83 9.76 -6.68
N VAL A 174 78.46 10.82 -5.96
CA VAL A 174 79.32 12.00 -5.73
C VAL A 174 80.58 11.60 -4.94
N GLU A 175 80.44 10.85 -3.85
CA GLU A 175 81.58 10.38 -3.05
C GLU A 175 82.55 9.51 -3.88
N LEU A 176 82.01 8.64 -4.73
CA LEU A 176 82.82 7.82 -5.64
C LEU A 176 83.58 8.69 -6.66
N GLU A 177 82.92 9.70 -7.23
CA GLU A 177 83.51 10.62 -8.21
C GLU A 177 84.61 11.49 -7.58
N GLU A 178 84.38 12.02 -6.37
CA GLU A 178 85.39 12.73 -5.59
C GLU A 178 86.60 11.83 -5.28
N MET A 179 86.35 10.58 -4.91
CA MET A 179 87.41 9.62 -4.61
C MET A 179 88.24 9.29 -5.86
N GLN A 180 87.62 9.19 -7.02
CA GLN A 180 88.30 8.99 -8.31
C GLN A 180 89.10 10.22 -8.72
N MET A 181 88.52 11.42 -8.61
CA MET A 181 89.19 12.68 -8.91
C MET A 181 90.45 12.89 -8.06
N ALA A 182 90.37 12.61 -6.75
CA ALA A 182 91.53 12.69 -5.87
C ALA A 182 92.59 11.61 -6.17
N LYS A 183 92.20 10.41 -6.64
CA LYS A 183 93.14 9.38 -7.10
C LYS A 183 93.89 9.84 -8.37
N VAL A 184 93.19 10.48 -9.30
CA VAL A 184 93.79 11.08 -10.52
C VAL A 184 94.72 12.24 -10.16
N ALA A 185 94.33 13.13 -9.24
CA ALA A 185 95.16 14.25 -8.81
C ALA A 185 96.46 13.79 -8.12
N HIS A 186 96.41 12.73 -7.30
CA HIS A 186 97.60 12.16 -6.67
C HIS A 186 98.52 11.43 -7.67
N ALA A 187 97.94 10.82 -8.71
CA ALA A 187 98.73 10.24 -9.80
C ALA A 187 99.35 11.30 -10.73
N GLN A 188 98.81 12.51 -10.76
CA GLN A 188 99.23 13.61 -11.65
C GLN A 188 100.21 14.59 -11.02
N SER A 189 100.53 14.52 -9.72
CA SER A 189 101.62 15.31 -9.12
C SER A 189 102.97 14.67 -9.45
N PRO A 190 103.72 15.16 -10.45
CA PRO A 190 105.05 14.65 -10.74
C PRO A 190 106.03 15.30 -9.77
N SER A 191 107.03 14.55 -9.38
CA SER A 191 108.26 15.01 -8.75
C SER A 191 108.86 16.24 -9.46
N GLU A 192 108.52 17.45 -9.05
CA GLU A 192 109.35 18.64 -9.25
C GLU A 192 110.36 18.73 -8.10
N THR A 193 111.33 17.83 -8.10
CA THR A 193 112.58 17.99 -7.34
C THR A 193 113.76 17.79 -8.27
N GLY A 194 113.82 18.65 -9.30
CA GLY A 194 115.01 18.88 -10.09
C GLY A 194 115.86 19.97 -9.46
N GLU A 195 116.88 19.52 -8.73
CA GLU A 195 118.19 20.18 -8.62
C GLU A 195 118.29 21.53 -7.90
N HIS A 196 118.65 21.51 -6.61
CA HIS A 196 119.70 22.39 -6.10
C HIS A 196 120.48 21.71 -4.96
N ALA A 197 121.78 21.99 -4.96
CA ALA A 197 122.85 21.13 -4.47
C ALA A 197 123.16 21.23 -2.96
N SER A 198 123.77 20.14 -2.48
CA SER A 198 124.79 20.04 -1.43
C SER A 198 124.47 20.56 -0.03
N SER A 199 124.36 19.64 0.93
CA SER A 199 125.11 19.66 2.19
C SER A 199 124.82 18.39 2.98
N ASP A 200 125.90 17.71 3.36
CA ASP A 200 125.95 16.51 4.20
C ASP A 200 125.04 16.63 5.45
N SER A 201 124.17 15.64 5.63
CA SER A 201 123.50 15.34 6.90
C SER A 201 123.08 13.87 6.87
N ASP A 202 124.02 13.01 7.24
CA ASP A 202 123.73 11.63 7.65
C ASP A 202 122.92 11.69 8.96
N SER A 203 121.66 11.23 8.93
CA SER A 203 121.01 10.47 10.01
C SER A 203 119.58 10.10 9.65
N GLU A 204 119.37 8.80 9.46
CA GLU A 204 118.15 8.03 9.74
C GLU A 204 116.81 8.56 9.20
N GLN A 205 116.60 8.36 7.89
CA GLN A 205 115.27 8.47 7.29
C GLN A 205 114.90 7.19 6.54
N ALA A 206 114.78 6.10 7.30
CA ALA A 206 114.19 4.85 6.85
C ALA A 206 112.95 4.59 7.72
N CYS A 207 111.75 4.80 7.17
CA CYS A 207 110.45 4.24 7.64
C CYS A 207 109.20 4.87 6.99
N SER A 208 109.30 5.72 5.96
CA SER A 208 108.12 6.46 5.45
C SER A 208 107.35 5.80 4.31
N ASP A 209 107.89 4.76 3.65
CA ASP A 209 107.26 4.17 2.45
C ASP A 209 106.10 3.21 2.77
N SER A 210 106.10 2.59 3.97
CA SER A 210 105.04 1.65 4.37
C SER A 210 103.69 2.34 4.64
N GLY A 211 103.68 3.66 4.87
CA GLY A 211 102.46 4.41 5.19
C GLY A 211 101.63 4.78 3.96
N SER A 212 102.26 4.92 2.79
CA SER A 212 101.58 5.30 1.55
C SER A 212 100.86 4.10 0.92
N GLU A 213 101.47 2.91 0.91
CA GLU A 213 100.84 1.69 0.40
C GLU A 213 99.63 1.26 1.25
N GLN A 214 99.71 1.40 2.57
CA GLN A 214 98.62 1.10 3.49
C GLN A 214 97.41 2.03 3.22
N ALA A 215 97.65 3.33 3.06
CA ALA A 215 96.58 4.31 2.79
C ALA A 215 95.91 4.11 1.42
N VAL A 216 96.65 3.63 0.41
CA VAL A 216 96.09 3.30 -0.91
C VAL A 216 95.21 2.04 -0.84
N SER A 217 95.62 1.02 -0.08
CA SER A 217 94.81 -0.20 0.12
C SER A 217 93.50 0.09 0.88
N ASP A 218 93.55 0.94 1.92
CA ASP A 218 92.36 1.33 2.68
C ASP A 218 91.38 2.13 1.80
N ARG A 219 91.90 2.98 0.90
CA ARG A 219 91.08 3.73 -0.06
C ARG A 219 90.44 2.83 -1.11
N ASP A 220 91.17 1.87 -1.66
CA ASP A 220 90.63 0.93 -2.66
C ASP A 220 89.56 0.00 -2.04
N THR A 221 89.73 -0.41 -0.79
CA THR A 221 88.69 -1.16 -0.06
C THR A 221 87.45 -0.31 0.22
N GLN A 222 87.62 0.97 0.58
CA GLN A 222 86.50 1.91 0.71
C GLN A 222 85.77 2.13 -0.62
N GLU A 223 86.49 2.33 -1.73
CA GLU A 223 85.89 2.48 -3.06
C GLU A 223 85.09 1.23 -3.44
N GLN A 224 85.66 0.04 -3.19
CA GLN A 224 84.99 -1.22 -3.48
C GLN A 224 83.73 -1.42 -2.63
N ALA A 225 83.75 -0.99 -1.36
CA ALA A 225 82.58 -0.99 -0.49
C ALA A 225 81.48 -0.05 -0.99
N LEU A 226 81.82 1.19 -1.39
CA LEU A 226 80.85 2.15 -1.95
C LEU A 226 80.25 1.64 -3.26
N ARG A 227 81.05 1.02 -4.14
CA ARG A 227 80.54 0.38 -5.38
C ARG A 227 79.59 -0.79 -5.08
N ALA A 228 79.89 -1.57 -4.04
CA ALA A 228 79.02 -2.66 -3.61
C ALA A 228 77.68 -2.14 -3.06
N GLU A 229 77.71 -1.09 -2.24
CA GLU A 229 76.51 -0.42 -1.72
C GLU A 229 75.65 0.15 -2.86
N LEU A 230 76.27 0.86 -3.81
CA LEU A 230 75.56 1.41 -4.98
C LEU A 230 74.92 0.31 -5.84
N LYS A 231 75.60 -0.83 -6.02
CA LYS A 231 75.04 -1.97 -6.74
C LYS A 231 73.86 -2.60 -5.99
N ALA A 232 73.91 -2.64 -4.65
CA ALA A 232 72.79 -3.13 -3.86
C ALA A 232 71.56 -2.21 -4.00
N LEU A 233 71.75 -0.89 -3.90
CA LEU A 233 70.66 0.09 -4.07
C LEU A 233 70.05 0.06 -5.48
N LEU A 234 70.87 -0.15 -6.52
CA LEU A 234 70.39 -0.31 -7.90
C LEU A 234 69.52 -1.56 -8.12
N VAL A 235 69.63 -2.57 -7.25
CA VAL A 235 68.76 -3.75 -7.26
C VAL A 235 67.50 -3.52 -6.43
N GLU A 236 67.63 -2.87 -5.27
CA GLU A 236 66.52 -2.64 -4.34
C GLU A 236 65.50 -1.62 -4.89
N LYS A 237 65.97 -0.55 -5.53
CA LYS A 237 65.13 0.50 -6.10
C LYS A 237 64.04 -0.01 -7.07
N PRO A 238 64.36 -0.76 -8.15
CA PRO A 238 63.34 -1.24 -9.08
C PRO A 238 62.35 -2.22 -8.44
N ILE A 239 62.75 -2.91 -7.36
CA ILE A 239 61.84 -3.78 -6.59
C ILE A 239 60.83 -2.93 -5.83
N LEU A 240 61.28 -1.85 -5.16
CA LEU A 240 60.40 -0.92 -4.47
C LEU A 240 59.50 -0.13 -5.43
N GLU A 241 60.02 0.32 -6.57
CA GLU A 241 59.21 1.00 -7.61
C GLU A 241 58.10 0.08 -8.14
N ARG A 242 58.37 -1.21 -8.30
CA ARG A 242 57.36 -2.19 -8.69
C ARG A 242 56.33 -2.43 -7.58
N SER A 243 56.77 -2.57 -6.33
CA SER A 243 55.88 -2.69 -5.16
C SER A 243 54.92 -1.49 -5.05
N LEU A 244 55.44 -0.27 -5.22
CA LEU A 244 54.65 0.96 -5.26
C LEU A 244 53.60 0.92 -6.37
N SER A 245 54.00 0.56 -7.59
CA SER A 245 53.07 0.45 -8.73
C SER A 245 51.97 -0.57 -8.50
N ASP A 246 52.30 -1.72 -7.91
CA ASP A 246 51.33 -2.79 -7.63
C ASP A 246 50.32 -2.34 -6.55
N LYS A 247 50.78 -1.67 -5.48
CA LYS A 247 49.91 -1.12 -4.44
C LYS A 247 49.06 0.06 -4.91
N ASP A 248 49.60 0.95 -5.73
CA ASP A 248 48.83 2.04 -6.35
C ASP A 248 47.70 1.46 -7.23
N THR A 249 47.99 0.38 -7.96
CA THR A 249 46.99 -0.35 -8.75
C THR A 249 45.94 -1.01 -7.86
N GLN A 250 46.35 -1.62 -6.74
CA GLN A 250 45.44 -2.22 -5.76
C GLN A 250 44.53 -1.15 -5.11
N GLU A 251 45.07 0.00 -4.72
CA GLU A 251 44.29 1.10 -4.14
C GLU A 251 43.24 1.61 -5.15
N GLN A 252 43.63 1.78 -6.43
CA GLN A 252 42.70 2.18 -7.48
C GLN A 252 41.59 1.15 -7.71
N ALA A 253 41.93 -0.14 -7.69
CA ALA A 253 40.95 -1.21 -7.84
C ALA A 253 39.95 -1.24 -6.67
N LEU A 254 40.41 -1.08 -5.43
CA LEU A 254 39.53 -1.02 -4.25
C LEU A 254 38.63 0.22 -4.26
N ARG A 255 39.16 1.39 -4.66
CA ARG A 255 38.36 2.61 -4.84
C ARG A 255 37.27 2.42 -5.89
N ALA A 256 37.62 1.86 -7.05
CA ALA A 256 36.64 1.56 -8.10
C ALA A 256 35.58 0.55 -7.62
N GLY A 257 35.99 -0.46 -6.83
CA GLY A 257 35.06 -1.40 -6.19
C GLY A 257 34.11 -0.71 -5.21
N LEU A 258 34.59 0.23 -4.41
CA LEU A 258 33.76 1.01 -3.48
C LEU A 258 32.78 1.92 -4.25
N ASP A 259 33.22 2.62 -5.29
CA ASP A 259 32.37 3.46 -6.12
C ASP A 259 31.27 2.63 -6.81
N ALA A 260 31.60 1.43 -7.30
CA ALA A 260 30.63 0.51 -7.88
C ALA A 260 29.58 0.06 -6.85
N LEU A 261 29.99 -0.30 -5.63
CA LEU A 261 29.07 -0.68 -4.55
C LEU A 261 28.12 0.46 -4.17
N VAL A 262 28.61 1.70 -4.13
CA VAL A 262 27.78 2.88 -3.86
C VAL A 262 26.73 3.09 -4.96
N VAL A 263 27.12 2.93 -6.23
CA VAL A 263 26.20 3.04 -7.37
C VAL A 263 25.16 1.91 -7.36
N ASP A 264 25.58 0.68 -7.08
CA ASP A 264 24.67 -0.47 -6.99
C ASP A 264 23.67 -0.29 -5.85
N ASN A 265 24.11 0.19 -4.68
CA ASN A 265 23.26 0.45 -3.53
C ASN A 265 22.24 1.58 -3.82
N ALA A 266 22.68 2.66 -4.47
CA ALA A 266 21.79 3.73 -4.92
C ALA A 266 20.74 3.23 -5.93
N SER A 267 21.15 2.37 -6.86
CA SER A 267 20.27 1.77 -7.87
C SER A 267 19.25 0.82 -7.24
N GLN A 268 19.67 -0.02 -6.29
CA GLN A 268 18.78 -0.91 -5.54
C GLN A 268 17.76 -0.12 -4.71
N SER A 269 18.20 0.95 -4.04
CA SER A 269 17.31 1.84 -3.30
C SER A 269 16.27 2.50 -4.21
N GLN A 270 16.68 2.94 -5.40
CA GLN A 270 15.77 3.51 -6.40
C GLN A 270 14.77 2.47 -6.92
N GLU A 271 15.23 1.27 -7.27
CA GLU A 271 14.35 0.19 -7.74
C GLU A 271 13.32 -0.20 -6.68
N GLN A 272 13.73 -0.26 -5.40
CA GLN A 272 12.81 -0.53 -4.31
C GLN A 272 11.76 0.58 -4.16
N SER A 273 12.16 1.85 -4.23
CA SER A 273 11.22 2.97 -4.19
C SER A 273 10.19 2.93 -5.32
N LEU A 274 10.59 2.48 -6.52
CA LEU A 274 9.67 2.27 -7.64
C LEU A 274 8.70 1.11 -7.37
N ARG A 275 9.18 -0.02 -6.84
CA ARG A 275 8.31 -1.16 -6.47
C ARG A 275 7.30 -0.79 -5.39
N ASP A 276 7.71 -0.03 -4.38
CA ASP A 276 6.83 0.42 -3.30
C ASP A 276 5.75 1.36 -3.85
N ARG A 277 6.13 2.24 -4.79
CA ARG A 277 5.19 3.12 -5.50
C ARG A 277 4.19 2.32 -6.35
N ASP A 278 4.66 1.34 -7.11
CA ASP A 278 3.79 0.48 -7.94
C ASP A 278 2.83 -0.33 -7.07
N ALA A 279 3.28 -0.84 -5.93
CA ALA A 279 2.43 -1.53 -4.95
C ALA A 279 1.36 -0.58 -4.37
N GLN A 280 1.72 0.65 -4.01
CA GLN A 280 0.78 1.67 -3.56
C GLN A 280 -0.24 2.03 -4.63
N GLU A 281 0.19 2.17 -5.89
CA GLU A 281 -0.71 2.44 -7.01
C GLU A 281 -1.69 1.28 -7.24
N GLN A 282 -1.23 0.04 -7.16
CA GLN A 282 -2.10 -1.14 -7.26
C GLN A 282 -3.12 -1.19 -6.10
N ALA A 283 -2.70 -0.91 -4.87
CA ALA A 283 -3.60 -0.86 -3.73
C ALA A 283 -4.70 0.20 -3.92
N LEU A 284 -4.33 1.41 -4.37
CA LEU A 284 -5.30 2.47 -4.66
C LEU A 284 -6.25 2.10 -5.81
N ARG A 285 -5.78 1.38 -6.84
CA ARG A 285 -6.64 0.87 -7.91
C ARG A 285 -7.69 -0.11 -7.39
N VAL A 286 -7.28 -1.04 -6.53
CA VAL A 286 -8.20 -2.01 -5.89
C VAL A 286 -9.24 -1.28 -5.02
N GLU A 287 -8.82 -0.26 -4.25
CA GLU A 287 -9.73 0.54 -3.44
C GLU A 287 -10.75 1.32 -4.31
N LEU A 288 -10.30 1.91 -5.42
CA LEU A 288 -11.17 2.59 -6.38
C LEU A 288 -12.18 1.62 -7.03
N ASP A 289 -11.77 0.42 -7.40
CA ASP A 289 -12.67 -0.59 -7.97
C ASP A 289 -13.70 -1.08 -6.94
N SER A 290 -13.31 -1.20 -5.68
CA SER A 290 -14.22 -1.52 -4.57
C SER A 290 -15.25 -0.41 -4.34
N LEU A 291 -14.82 0.86 -4.30
CA LEU A 291 -15.71 2.02 -4.18
C LEU A 291 -16.67 2.13 -5.36
N ARG A 292 -16.19 1.88 -6.57
CA ARG A 292 -17.02 1.86 -7.78
C ARG A 292 -18.09 0.77 -7.69
N SER A 293 -17.70 -0.44 -7.28
CA SER A 293 -18.65 -1.56 -7.10
C SER A 293 -19.70 -1.23 -6.03
N GLY A 294 -19.30 -0.59 -4.93
CA GLY A 294 -20.22 -0.11 -3.89
C GLY A 294 -21.19 0.97 -4.39
N LEU A 295 -20.72 1.89 -5.24
CA LEU A 295 -21.56 2.91 -5.87
C LEU A 295 -22.58 2.29 -6.84
N GLU A 296 -22.15 1.31 -7.64
CA GLU A 296 -23.02 0.57 -8.57
C GLU A 296 -24.11 -0.21 -7.79
N ALA A 297 -23.75 -0.86 -6.68
CA ALA A 297 -24.71 -1.53 -5.80
C ALA A 297 -25.71 -0.57 -5.16
N SER A 298 -25.24 0.57 -4.64
CA SER A 298 -26.09 1.61 -4.06
C SER A 298 -27.05 2.20 -5.11
N SER A 299 -26.56 2.43 -6.34
CA SER A 299 -27.37 2.90 -7.45
C SER A 299 -28.47 1.89 -7.80
N ALA A 300 -28.15 0.60 -7.88
CA ALA A 300 -29.13 -0.45 -8.12
C ALA A 300 -30.20 -0.50 -7.02
N GLN A 301 -29.81 -0.33 -5.76
CA GLN A 301 -30.74 -0.27 -4.63
C GLN A 301 -31.70 0.92 -4.72
N ILE A 302 -31.21 2.10 -5.13
CA ILE A 302 -32.06 3.29 -5.35
C ILE A 302 -33.10 3.02 -6.45
N VAL A 303 -32.69 2.41 -7.56
CA VAL A 303 -33.62 2.04 -8.65
C VAL A 303 -34.69 1.06 -8.16
N GLN A 304 -34.30 0.07 -7.35
CA GLN A 304 -35.24 -0.88 -6.76
C GLN A 304 -36.24 -0.19 -5.82
N LEU A 305 -35.77 0.67 -4.91
CA LEU A 305 -36.64 1.41 -3.98
C LEU A 305 -37.63 2.32 -4.73
N ASN A 306 -37.19 2.99 -5.80
CA ASN A 306 -38.07 3.80 -6.64
C ASN A 306 -39.15 2.95 -7.32
N SER A 307 -38.80 1.76 -7.82
CA SER A 307 -39.78 0.84 -8.42
C SER A 307 -40.81 0.32 -7.40
N GLN A 308 -40.37 0.03 -6.16
CA GLN A 308 -41.26 -0.37 -5.07
C GLN A 308 -42.20 0.77 -4.67
N SER A 309 -41.69 2.00 -4.59
CA SER A 309 -42.49 3.19 -4.31
C SER A 309 -43.55 3.44 -5.39
N GLN A 310 -43.21 3.27 -6.68
CA GLN A 310 -44.17 3.34 -7.78
C GLN A 310 -45.26 2.28 -7.66
N HIS A 311 -44.89 1.02 -7.40
CA HIS A 311 -45.87 -0.06 -7.20
C HIS A 311 -46.80 0.21 -6.01
N MET A 312 -46.27 0.71 -4.89
CA MET A 312 -47.10 1.10 -3.74
C MET A 312 -48.09 2.22 -4.10
N SER A 313 -47.66 3.23 -4.85
CA SER A 313 -48.53 4.31 -5.31
C SER A 313 -49.65 3.79 -6.24
N GLU A 314 -49.36 2.81 -7.11
CA GLU A 314 -50.38 2.16 -7.94
C GLU A 314 -51.38 1.34 -7.12
N VAL A 315 -50.91 0.63 -6.09
CA VAL A 315 -51.77 -0.12 -5.17
C VAL A 315 -52.69 0.82 -4.40
N GLU A 316 -52.16 1.93 -3.87
CA GLU A 316 -52.95 2.97 -3.19
C GLU A 316 -54.00 3.58 -4.13
N ALA A 317 -53.62 3.88 -5.39
CA ALA A 317 -54.55 4.42 -6.39
C ALA A 317 -55.69 3.43 -6.70
N LYS A 318 -55.40 2.13 -6.85
CA LYS A 318 -56.40 1.09 -7.07
C LYS A 318 -57.35 0.95 -5.87
N LEU A 319 -56.80 0.94 -4.65
CA LEU A 319 -57.60 0.85 -3.43
C LEU A 319 -58.55 2.05 -3.30
N ASN A 320 -58.06 3.26 -3.56
CA ASN A 320 -58.89 4.47 -3.55
C ASN A 320 -59.99 4.44 -4.61
N ALA A 321 -59.73 3.86 -5.78
CA ALA A 321 -60.73 3.69 -6.84
C ALA A 321 -61.78 2.63 -6.51
N GLU A 322 -61.45 1.60 -5.72
CA GLU A 322 -62.38 0.56 -5.28
C GLU A 322 -63.27 1.02 -4.12
N ILE A 323 -62.80 1.97 -3.31
CA ILE A 323 -63.56 2.59 -2.22
C ILE A 323 -64.60 3.60 -2.75
N ALA A 324 -64.33 4.25 -3.89
CA ALA A 324 -65.17 5.29 -4.49
C ALA A 324 -66.36 4.73 -5.27
#